data_AF-A0A165XJL8-F1
#
_entry.id   AF-A0A165XJL8-F1
#
_cell.length_a   1.000
_cell.length_b   1.000
_cell.length_c   1.000
_cell.angle_alpha   90.00
_cell.angle_beta   90.00
_cell.angle_gamma   90.00
#
_symmetry.space_group_name_H-M   'P 1'
#
loop_
_entity.id
_entity.type
_entity.pdbx_description
1 polymer ?
#
loop_
_entity_poly.entity_id
_entity_poly.type
_entity_poly.pdbx_seq_one_letter_code
_entity_poly.pdbx_strand_id
1 'polypeptide(L)'
;MAAMVDADTTDISNTTPAPDESSRNALRPSILQLPPELLSLVVIFAAESEPPRSPVSSEDRENAQMPLDSRAFWDPIVQGGSLGWIRLCHVCRLWRRHICEGMPLLWAQVVGCFRLCGAFEEMLRRAGASIPLSVQSFYGQEPMAVYNPPWVIVESPVQTWSQSESIAFRGRVRHLRIVDMQVAKHLRQDPSQLTLDDMINLETLEVHYLLLNSVDVSEGKLIS
;
A
#
# COMPACT_ATOMS: atom_id res chain seq x y z
N MET A 1 -44.72 58.60 -40.58
CA MET A 1 -44.45 57.42 -41.43
C MET A 1 -43.79 56.40 -40.52
N ALA A 2 -44.57 55.51 -39.92
CA ALA A 2 -44.81 54.11 -40.37
C ALA A 2 -43.68 53.19 -39.87
N ALA A 3 -43.86 52.04 -39.21
CA ALA A 3 -44.98 51.27 -38.66
C ALA A 3 -44.32 50.35 -37.58
N MET A 4 -44.83 50.18 -36.36
CA MET A 4 -45.82 49.18 -35.93
C MET A 4 -45.61 47.78 -36.54
N VAL A 5 -44.92 46.89 -35.82
CA VAL A 5 -45.15 45.43 -35.82
C VAL A 5 -44.76 44.88 -34.45
N ASP A 6 -45.78 44.59 -33.63
CA ASP A 6 -45.68 43.77 -32.42
C ASP A 6 -45.62 42.29 -32.83
N ALA A 7 -44.64 41.56 -32.29
CA ALA A 7 -44.55 40.11 -32.43
C ALA A 7 -44.57 39.48 -31.04
N ASP A 8 -45.79 39.22 -30.57
CA ASP A 8 -46.10 38.50 -29.35
C ASP A 8 -45.74 37.02 -29.53
N THR A 9 -44.56 36.64 -29.03
CA THR A 9 -44.06 35.26 -29.08
C THR A 9 -44.45 34.57 -27.78
N THR A 10 -45.48 33.75 -27.86
CA THR A 10 -46.03 32.97 -26.75
C THR A 10 -45.07 31.81 -26.42
N ASP A 11 -44.32 31.96 -25.32
CA ASP A 11 -43.36 30.98 -24.83
C ASP A 11 -44.10 29.87 -24.04
N ILE A 12 -44.40 28.75 -24.70
CA ILE A 12 -45.06 27.58 -24.11
C ILE A 12 -43.99 26.79 -23.33
N SER A 13 -43.85 27.13 -22.05
CA SER A 13 -43.01 26.43 -21.08
C SER A 13 -43.58 25.04 -20.76
N ASN A 14 -43.20 24.05 -21.59
CA ASN A 14 -43.40 22.63 -21.31
C ASN A 14 -42.58 22.21 -20.09
N THR A 15 -43.15 22.41 -18.91
CA THR A 15 -42.58 21.99 -17.63
C THR A 15 -42.76 20.48 -17.54
N THR A 16 -41.76 19.75 -18.03
CA THR A 16 -41.70 18.28 -17.89
C THR A 16 -41.58 17.98 -16.39
N PRO A 17 -42.51 17.23 -15.78
CA PRO A 17 -42.46 16.93 -14.36
C PRO A 17 -41.14 16.24 -14.05
N ALA A 18 -40.39 16.81 -13.10
CA ALA A 18 -39.12 16.24 -12.67
C ALA A 18 -39.36 14.79 -12.25
N PRO A 19 -38.59 13.82 -12.77
CA PRO A 19 -38.76 12.42 -12.44
C PRO A 19 -38.64 12.22 -10.92
N ASP A 20 -39.66 11.58 -10.36
CA ASP A 20 -39.85 11.31 -8.93
C ASP A 20 -38.56 10.77 -8.28
N GLU A 21 -37.93 11.59 -7.44
CA GLU A 21 -36.67 11.26 -6.75
C GLU A 21 -36.80 10.02 -5.88
N SER A 22 -38.03 9.67 -5.47
CA SER A 22 -38.34 8.47 -4.70
C SER A 22 -37.98 7.19 -5.45
N SER A 23 -38.23 7.15 -6.77
CA SER A 23 -37.91 5.98 -7.61
C SER A 23 -36.41 5.75 -7.78
N ARG A 24 -35.61 6.82 -7.78
CA ARG A 24 -34.15 6.73 -7.96
C ARG A 24 -33.42 6.17 -6.74
N ASN A 25 -34.00 6.30 -5.55
CA ASN A 25 -33.39 5.79 -4.31
C ASN A 25 -33.67 4.30 -4.07
N ALA A 26 -34.80 3.77 -4.58
CA ALA A 26 -35.16 2.36 -4.45
C ALA A 26 -34.18 1.39 -5.15
N LEU A 27 -33.39 1.89 -6.11
CA LEU A 27 -32.43 1.09 -6.88
C LEU A 27 -31.00 1.11 -6.32
N ARG A 28 -30.75 1.79 -5.18
CA ARG A 28 -29.40 1.78 -4.59
C ARG A 28 -29.10 0.39 -4.03
N PRO A 29 -27.95 -0.22 -4.36
CA PRO A 29 -27.51 -1.47 -3.76
C PRO A 29 -27.58 -1.38 -2.23
N SER A 30 -28.12 -2.42 -1.57
CA SER A 30 -28.30 -2.47 -0.11
C SER A 30 -27.00 -2.20 0.65
N ILE A 31 -25.86 -2.57 0.08
CA ILE A 31 -24.53 -2.35 0.67
C ILE A 31 -24.17 -0.86 0.83
N LEU A 32 -24.79 0.03 0.04
CA LEU A 32 -24.60 1.48 0.15
C LEU A 32 -25.50 2.11 1.22
N GLN A 33 -26.44 1.34 1.78
CA GLN A 33 -27.34 1.77 2.85
C GLN A 33 -26.85 1.32 4.23
N LEU A 34 -25.70 0.62 4.29
CA LEU A 34 -25.09 0.20 5.54
C LEU A 34 -24.70 1.44 6.37
N PRO A 35 -24.97 1.42 7.69
CA PRO A 35 -24.36 2.35 8.62
C PRO A 35 -22.83 2.34 8.46
N PRO A 36 -22.15 3.49 8.62
CA PRO A 36 -20.69 3.59 8.49
C PRO A 36 -19.92 2.60 9.37
N GLU A 37 -20.45 2.25 10.54
CA GLU A 37 -19.86 1.31 11.49
C GLU A 37 -19.83 -0.12 10.92
N LEU A 38 -20.93 -0.55 10.28
CA LEU A 38 -20.98 -1.87 9.63
C LEU A 38 -20.07 -1.92 8.41
N LEU A 39 -19.99 -0.82 7.65
CA LEU A 39 -19.02 -0.71 6.57
C LEU A 39 -17.58 -0.82 7.08
N SER A 40 -17.25 -0.15 8.18
CA SER A 40 -15.92 -0.27 8.82
C SER A 40 -15.58 -1.71 9.18
N LEU A 41 -16.54 -2.46 9.75
CA LEU A 41 -16.33 -3.88 10.08
C LEU A 41 -16.03 -4.71 8.82
N VAL A 42 -16.80 -4.54 7.75
CA VAL A 42 -16.54 -5.23 6.47
C VAL A 42 -15.14 -4.92 5.94
N VAL A 43 -14.70 -3.67 6.03
CA VAL A 43 -13.38 -3.26 5.56
C VAL A 43 -12.27 -3.82 6.45
N ILE A 44 -12.45 -3.86 7.78
CA ILE A 44 -11.49 -4.50 8.70
C ILE A 44 -11.33 -5.99 8.38
N PHE A 45 -12.44 -6.72 8.23
CA PHE A 45 -12.38 -8.14 7.84
C PHE A 45 -11.72 -8.35 6.48
N ALA A 46 -12.00 -7.49 5.51
CA ALA A 46 -11.34 -7.53 4.21
C ALA A 46 -9.84 -7.22 4.33
N ALA A 47 -9.44 -6.32 5.23
CA ALA A 47 -8.04 -5.97 5.44
C ALA A 47 -7.23 -7.12 6.06
N GLU A 48 -7.84 -7.87 6.98
CA GLU A 48 -7.25 -9.08 7.56
C GLU A 48 -7.15 -10.22 6.54
N SER A 49 -8.18 -10.40 5.71
CA SER A 49 -8.25 -11.50 4.74
C SER A 49 -7.42 -11.24 3.48
N GLU A 50 -7.35 -9.97 3.06
CA GLU A 50 -6.75 -9.54 1.79
C GLU A 50 -5.85 -8.31 1.99
N PRO A 51 -4.68 -8.47 2.65
CA PRO A 51 -3.72 -7.38 2.78
C PRO A 51 -3.15 -6.97 1.41
N PRO A 52 -2.83 -5.67 1.21
CA PRO A 52 -2.14 -5.22 0.01
C PRO A 52 -0.73 -5.83 -0.07
N ARG A 53 -0.30 -6.11 -1.30
CA ARG A 53 0.99 -6.73 -1.61
C ARG A 53 1.65 -6.01 -2.78
N SER A 54 2.94 -5.69 -2.64
CA SER A 54 3.73 -5.16 -3.75
C SER A 54 3.72 -6.14 -4.93
N PRO A 55 3.68 -5.64 -6.17
CA PRO A 55 4.11 -6.41 -7.33
C PRO A 55 5.49 -6.99 -7.10
N VAL A 56 5.67 -8.25 -7.50
CA VAL A 56 6.91 -9.00 -7.39
C VAL A 56 7.32 -9.43 -8.79
N SER A 57 8.61 -9.40 -9.11
CA SER A 57 9.12 -9.84 -10.41
C SER A 57 8.89 -11.35 -10.59
N SER A 58 8.85 -11.84 -11.84
CA SER A 58 8.69 -13.29 -12.06
C SER A 58 9.87 -14.07 -11.49
N GLU A 59 11.08 -13.51 -11.57
CA GLU A 59 12.30 -14.09 -10.99
C GLU A 59 12.22 -14.18 -9.46
N ASP A 60 11.81 -13.11 -8.77
CA ASP A 60 11.62 -13.12 -7.32
C ASP A 60 10.57 -14.19 -6.91
N ARG A 61 9.50 -14.38 -7.71
CA ARG A 61 8.48 -15.41 -7.49
C ARG A 61 9.00 -16.82 -7.68
N GLU A 62 9.87 -17.05 -8.66
CA GLU A 62 10.53 -18.34 -8.90
C GLU A 62 11.52 -18.67 -7.78
N ASN A 63 12.33 -17.68 -7.38
CA ASN A 63 13.27 -17.82 -6.27
C ASN A 63 12.56 -18.11 -4.94
N ALA A 64 11.41 -17.50 -4.69
CA ALA A 64 10.60 -17.74 -3.50
C ALA A 64 9.96 -19.14 -3.44
N GLN A 65 9.87 -19.87 -4.56
CA GLN A 65 9.31 -21.24 -4.58
C GLN A 65 10.31 -22.31 -4.12
N MET A 66 11.60 -21.98 -4.02
CA MET A 66 12.69 -22.94 -3.83
C MET A 66 12.85 -23.53 -2.40
N PRO A 67 12.37 -22.94 -1.28
CA PRO A 67 12.45 -23.60 0.03
C PRO A 67 11.16 -24.38 0.37
N LEU A 68 11.23 -25.72 0.40
CA LEU A 68 10.11 -26.61 0.77
C LEU A 68 9.62 -26.38 2.21
N ASP A 69 10.52 -26.01 3.14
CA ASP A 69 10.23 -25.96 4.57
C ASP A 69 9.67 -24.62 5.07
N SER A 70 9.52 -23.61 4.20
CA SER A 70 9.08 -22.25 4.61
C SER A 70 8.01 -21.62 3.70
N ARG A 71 7.23 -22.44 2.98
CA ARG A 71 6.23 -21.95 2.01
C ARG A 71 5.27 -20.92 2.58
N ALA A 72 4.71 -21.17 3.77
CA ALA A 72 3.72 -20.28 4.38
C ALA A 72 4.21 -18.83 4.53
N PHE A 73 5.52 -18.62 4.74
CA PHE A 73 6.09 -17.30 4.88
C PHE A 73 6.23 -16.57 3.53
N TRP A 74 6.61 -17.32 2.48
CA TRP A 74 6.86 -16.80 1.14
C TRP A 74 5.61 -16.77 0.25
N ASP A 75 4.50 -17.37 0.69
CA ASP A 75 3.22 -17.37 -0.01
C ASP A 75 2.78 -15.98 -0.53
N PRO A 76 2.90 -14.88 0.25
CA PRO A 76 2.55 -13.55 -0.26
C PRO A 76 3.38 -13.14 -1.47
N ILE A 77 4.66 -13.53 -1.53
CA ILE A 77 5.56 -13.22 -2.64
C ILE A 77 5.19 -14.09 -3.84
N VAL A 78 4.97 -15.39 -3.64
CA VAL A 78 4.57 -16.34 -4.69
C VAL A 78 3.23 -15.95 -5.33
N GLN A 79 2.27 -15.47 -4.53
CA GLN A 79 0.97 -14.98 -5.01
C GLN A 79 1.07 -13.71 -5.85
N GLY A 80 2.15 -12.94 -5.72
CA GLY A 80 2.37 -11.69 -6.43
C GLY A 80 1.58 -10.50 -5.86
N GLY A 81 1.61 -9.39 -6.61
CA GLY A 81 1.03 -8.12 -6.19
C GLY A 81 -0.50 -8.13 -6.14
N SER A 82 -1.05 -7.39 -5.18
CA SER A 82 -2.48 -7.18 -5.02
C SER A 82 -2.74 -5.85 -4.33
N LEU A 83 -3.79 -5.14 -4.72
CA LEU A 83 -4.26 -3.99 -3.95
C LEU A 83 -4.93 -4.40 -2.63
N GLY A 84 -5.32 -5.67 -2.48
CA GLY A 84 -6.03 -6.15 -1.31
C GLY A 84 -7.29 -5.33 -1.03
N TRP A 85 -7.54 -5.04 0.24
CA TRP A 85 -8.66 -4.21 0.69
C TRP A 85 -8.67 -2.79 0.11
N ILE A 86 -7.54 -2.25 -0.39
CA ILE A 86 -7.50 -0.90 -0.98
C ILE A 86 -8.41 -0.80 -2.21
N ARG A 87 -8.71 -1.91 -2.89
CA ARG A 87 -9.69 -1.96 -3.98
C ARG A 87 -11.09 -1.48 -3.54
N LEU A 88 -11.44 -1.62 -2.26
CA LEU A 88 -12.71 -1.14 -1.70
C LEU A 88 -12.82 0.39 -1.77
N CYS A 89 -11.70 1.12 -1.77
CA CYS A 89 -11.65 2.57 -1.99
C CYS A 89 -12.06 2.99 -3.42
N HIS A 90 -12.25 2.04 -4.33
CA HIS A 90 -12.64 2.28 -5.72
C HIS A 90 -14.09 1.90 -6.03
N VAL A 91 -14.84 1.36 -5.07
CA VAL A 91 -16.26 0.97 -5.25
C VAL A 91 -17.12 2.20 -5.54
N CYS A 92 -17.06 3.22 -4.68
CA CYS A 92 -17.76 4.49 -4.88
C CYS A 92 -17.08 5.62 -4.09
N ARG A 93 -17.51 6.86 -4.33
CA ARG A 93 -16.96 8.05 -3.62
C ARG A 93 -17.20 8.01 -2.12
N LEU A 94 -18.35 7.48 -1.68
CA LEU A 94 -18.68 7.36 -0.26
C LEU A 94 -17.72 6.43 0.46
N TRP A 95 -17.48 5.24 -0.09
CA TRP A 95 -16.55 4.26 0.46
C TRP A 95 -15.12 4.79 0.47
N ARG A 96 -14.69 5.42 -0.63
CA ARG A 96 -13.39 6.09 -0.69
C ARG A 96 -13.23 7.08 0.44
N ARG A 97 -14.19 7.98 0.61
CA ARG A 97 -14.12 9.01 1.66
C ARG A 97 -14.04 8.36 3.04
N HIS A 98 -14.94 7.42 3.32
CA HIS A 98 -15.01 6.72 4.61
C HIS A 98 -13.70 5.98 4.94
N ILE A 99 -13.18 5.18 4.01
CA ILE A 99 -11.99 4.35 4.23
C ILE A 99 -10.70 5.19 4.24
N CYS A 100 -10.57 6.14 3.31
CA CYS A 100 -9.34 6.93 3.17
C CYS A 100 -9.18 7.99 4.27
N GLU A 101 -10.29 8.56 4.76
CA GLU A 101 -10.27 9.67 5.74
C GLU A 101 -10.66 9.20 7.15
N GLY A 102 -11.49 8.16 7.27
CA GLY A 102 -12.07 7.71 8.53
C GLY A 102 -11.39 6.49 9.17
N MET A 103 -10.45 5.83 8.48
CA MET A 103 -9.83 4.60 8.96
C MET A 103 -8.29 4.65 8.96
N PRO A 104 -7.67 5.59 9.69
CA PRO A 104 -6.22 5.81 9.65
C PRO A 104 -5.41 4.59 10.12
N LEU A 105 -5.95 3.79 11.05
CA LEU A 105 -5.28 2.59 11.55
C LEU A 105 -5.00 1.56 10.43
N LEU A 106 -5.91 1.40 9.47
CA LEU A 106 -5.71 0.48 8.35
C LEU A 106 -4.51 0.89 7.50
N TRP A 107 -4.36 2.20 7.24
CA TRP A 107 -3.24 2.75 6.49
C TRP A 107 -1.92 2.59 7.26
N ALA A 108 -1.96 2.81 8.57
CA ALA A 108 -0.81 2.68 9.46
C ALA A 108 -0.25 1.25 9.52
N GLN A 109 -1.08 0.24 9.31
CA GLN A 109 -0.70 -1.18 9.35
C GLN A 109 -0.03 -1.71 8.07
N VAL A 110 -0.13 -0.96 6.97
CA VAL A 110 0.34 -1.41 5.64
C VAL A 110 1.39 -0.47 5.03
N VAL A 111 2.00 0.40 5.85
CA VAL A 111 2.99 1.36 5.37
C VAL A 111 4.18 0.64 4.71
N GLY A 112 4.56 1.06 3.51
CA GLY A 112 5.68 0.47 2.76
C GLY A 112 5.36 -0.83 2.01
N CYS A 113 4.11 -1.29 2.01
CA CYS A 113 3.73 -2.47 1.22
C CYS A 113 3.86 -2.26 -0.30
N PHE A 114 3.87 -1.02 -0.79
CA PHE A 114 4.10 -0.66 -2.19
C PHE A 114 5.43 0.07 -2.37
N ARG A 115 6.19 -0.31 -3.41
CA ARG A 115 7.46 0.35 -3.79
C ARG A 115 7.30 1.63 -4.62
N LEU A 116 6.06 1.95 -5.02
CA LEU A 116 5.80 3.11 -5.90
C LEU A 116 6.08 4.43 -5.16
N CYS A 117 6.85 5.32 -5.79
CA CYS A 117 7.07 6.68 -5.30
C CYS A 117 5.72 7.40 -5.05
N GLY A 118 5.57 8.03 -3.89
CA GLY A 118 4.33 8.69 -3.48
C GLY A 118 3.33 7.78 -2.75
N ALA A 119 3.40 6.46 -2.94
CA ALA A 119 2.47 5.55 -2.26
C ALA A 119 2.77 5.48 -0.75
N PHE A 120 4.04 5.51 -0.39
CA PHE A 120 4.48 5.52 1.00
C PHE A 120 4.02 6.80 1.72
N GLU A 121 4.23 7.96 1.09
CA GLU A 121 3.80 9.27 1.58
C GLU A 121 2.28 9.34 1.73
N GLU A 122 1.53 8.81 0.77
CA GLU A 122 0.07 8.79 0.83
C GLU A 122 -0.44 7.87 1.95
N MET A 123 0.18 6.71 2.16
CA MET A 123 -0.14 5.81 3.26
C MET A 123 0.12 6.49 4.62
N LEU A 124 1.25 7.17 4.77
CA LEU A 124 1.57 7.93 5.98
C LEU A 124 0.62 9.10 6.22
N ARG A 125 0.30 9.86 5.16
CA ARG A 125 -0.65 10.96 5.22
C ARG A 125 -2.01 10.49 5.71
N ARG A 126 -2.48 9.34 5.23
CA ARG A 126 -3.76 8.72 5.66
C ARG A 126 -3.69 8.10 7.05
N ALA A 127 -2.54 7.56 7.44
CA ALA A 127 -2.30 7.11 8.81
C ALA A 127 -2.31 8.27 9.82
N GLY A 128 -2.14 9.51 9.36
CA GLY A 128 -2.07 10.70 10.22
C GLY A 128 -0.74 10.78 10.99
N ALA A 129 -0.65 11.71 11.94
CA ALA A 129 0.60 12.00 12.66
C ALA A 129 0.79 11.21 13.97
N SER A 130 -0.28 10.63 14.53
CA SER A 130 -0.26 10.06 15.89
C SER A 130 -0.41 8.54 15.95
N ILE A 131 -0.83 7.89 14.87
CA ILE A 131 -1.12 6.47 14.88
C ILE A 131 0.19 5.65 14.84
N PRO A 132 0.35 4.62 15.69
CA PRO A 132 1.50 3.72 15.62
C PRO A 132 1.58 2.99 14.28
N LEU A 133 2.79 2.79 13.75
CA LEU A 133 3.02 2.29 12.40
C LEU A 133 3.52 0.85 12.39
N SER A 134 3.04 0.08 11.42
CA SER A 134 3.65 -1.17 10.96
C SER A 134 4.25 -0.94 9.58
N VAL A 135 5.58 -0.93 9.51
CA VAL A 135 6.33 -0.60 8.31
C VAL A 135 6.89 -1.87 7.70
N GLN A 136 6.70 -2.03 6.39
CA GLN A 136 7.20 -3.14 5.62
C GLN A 136 8.14 -2.62 4.53
N SER A 137 9.26 -3.31 4.33
CA SER A 137 10.19 -3.04 3.25
C SER A 137 10.44 -4.32 2.48
N PHE A 138 10.17 -4.29 1.18
CA PHE A 138 10.42 -5.42 0.29
C PHE A 138 11.47 -5.02 -0.71
N TYR A 139 12.58 -5.73 -0.71
CA TYR A 139 13.68 -5.51 -1.64
C TYR A 139 13.84 -6.73 -2.54
N GLY A 140 13.90 -6.51 -3.86
CA GLY A 140 13.96 -7.58 -4.87
C GLY A 140 14.77 -7.17 -6.08
N GLN A 141 14.85 -8.06 -7.07
CA GLN A 141 15.50 -7.76 -8.35
C GLN A 141 14.63 -6.79 -9.16
N GLU A 142 14.89 -5.48 -9.08
CA GLU A 142 14.38 -4.53 -10.07
C GLU A 142 15.43 -4.25 -11.14
N PRO A 143 15.15 -4.50 -12.44
CA PRO A 143 16.16 -4.47 -13.51
C PRO A 143 16.89 -3.14 -13.73
N MET A 144 16.45 -2.02 -13.13
CA MET A 144 16.93 -0.67 -13.48
C MET A 144 16.89 0.36 -12.33
N ALA A 145 16.53 -0.02 -11.10
CA ALA A 145 16.32 0.96 -10.03
C ALA A 145 17.61 1.26 -9.24
N VAL A 146 17.75 2.52 -8.83
CA VAL A 146 18.77 2.99 -7.88
C VAL A 146 18.83 2.03 -6.70
N TYR A 147 20.02 1.53 -6.39
CA TYR A 147 20.25 0.62 -5.27
C TYR A 147 19.86 1.32 -3.97
N ASN A 148 18.63 1.08 -3.51
CA ASN A 148 18.13 1.56 -2.24
C ASN A 148 18.09 0.35 -1.30
N PRO A 149 19.00 0.25 -0.31
CA PRO A 149 18.94 -0.85 0.64
C PRO A 149 17.56 -0.92 1.32
N PRO A 150 17.12 -2.10 1.79
CA PRO A 150 15.80 -2.27 2.41
C PRO A 150 15.55 -1.31 3.59
N TRP A 151 16.63 -0.82 4.21
CA TRP A 151 16.61 0.11 5.34
C TRP A 151 16.35 1.57 4.98
N VAL A 152 16.44 1.96 3.69
CA VAL A 152 16.26 3.36 3.26
C VAL A 152 14.91 3.91 3.70
N ILE A 153 13.86 3.08 3.69
CA ILE A 153 12.51 3.48 4.10
C ILE A 153 12.43 3.89 5.58
N VAL A 154 13.36 3.42 6.41
CA VAL A 154 13.44 3.74 7.84
C VAL A 154 14.40 4.91 8.09
N GLU A 155 15.49 4.98 7.33
CA GLU A 155 16.51 6.03 7.42
C GLU A 155 16.03 7.36 6.87
N SER A 156 15.49 7.32 5.64
CA SER A 156 14.98 8.46 4.88
C SER A 156 13.65 8.08 4.22
N PRO A 157 12.58 7.90 5.04
CA PRO A 157 11.23 7.55 4.58
C PRO A 157 10.71 8.42 3.43
N VAL A 158 10.99 9.73 3.51
CA VAL A 158 10.61 10.72 2.49
C VAL A 158 11.79 11.65 2.30
N GLN A 159 12.26 11.78 1.06
CA GLN A 159 13.49 12.54 0.76
C GLN A 159 13.42 14.02 1.15
N THR A 160 12.21 14.58 1.16
CA THR A 160 11.98 15.99 1.50
C THR A 160 11.79 16.23 3.00
N TRP A 161 11.73 15.18 3.83
CA TRP A 161 11.56 15.35 5.27
C TRP A 161 12.82 15.86 5.94
N SER A 162 12.61 16.74 6.91
CA SER A 162 13.61 17.15 7.88
C SER A 162 13.99 16.00 8.82
N GLN A 163 15.07 16.19 9.58
CA GLN A 163 15.51 15.24 10.59
C GLN A 163 14.46 15.03 11.69
N SER A 164 13.77 16.09 12.14
CA SER A 164 12.74 15.99 13.16
C SER A 164 11.51 15.21 12.69
N GLU A 165 11.10 15.38 11.44
CA GLU A 165 10.03 14.59 10.82
C GLU A 165 10.40 13.11 10.73
N SER A 166 11.65 12.82 10.36
CA SER A 166 12.17 11.45 10.31
C SER A 166 12.22 10.80 11.70
N ILE A 167 12.66 11.55 12.73
CA ILE A 167 12.64 11.09 14.13
C ILE A 167 11.20 10.85 14.59
N ALA A 168 10.26 11.76 14.29
CA ALA A 168 8.86 11.61 14.66
C ALA A 168 8.23 10.37 14.00
N PHE A 169 8.57 10.09 12.73
CA PHE A 169 8.17 8.86 12.06
C PHE A 169 8.75 7.62 12.75
N ARG A 170 10.07 7.58 13.00
CA ARG A 170 10.73 6.45 13.66
C ARG A 170 10.15 6.17 15.05
N GLY A 171 9.86 7.24 15.81
CA GLY A 171 9.20 7.15 17.11
C GLY A 171 7.79 6.55 17.08
N ARG A 172 7.14 6.42 15.91
CA ARG A 172 5.82 5.78 15.78
C ARG A 172 5.90 4.33 15.34
N VAL A 173 7.02 3.86 14.82
CA VAL A 173 7.13 2.51 14.30
C VAL A 173 7.13 1.51 15.46
N ARG A 174 6.16 0.58 15.44
CA ARG A 174 6.01 -0.51 16.41
C ARG A 174 6.39 -1.85 15.82
N HIS A 175 6.09 -2.04 14.54
CA HIS A 175 6.41 -3.26 13.82
C HIS A 175 7.22 -2.89 12.59
N LEU A 176 8.40 -3.49 12.44
CA LEU A 176 9.24 -3.32 11.26
C LEU A 176 9.48 -4.69 10.65
N ARG A 177 9.07 -4.88 9.40
CA ARG A 177 9.30 -6.10 8.64
C ARG A 177 10.13 -5.79 7.40
N ILE A 178 11.27 -6.44 7.29
CA ILE A 178 12.20 -6.30 6.16
C ILE A 178 12.31 -7.64 5.47
N VAL A 179 12.04 -7.65 4.17
CA VAL A 179 12.20 -8.82 3.32
C VAL A 179 13.20 -8.47 2.23
N ASP A 180 14.38 -9.05 2.33
CA ASP A 180 15.46 -8.90 1.37
C ASP A 180 15.56 -10.15 0.51
N MET A 181 15.17 -10.02 -0.76
CA MET A 181 15.23 -11.09 -1.74
C MET A 181 16.52 -11.06 -2.57
N GLN A 182 17.48 -10.18 -2.26
CA GLN A 182 18.72 -10.15 -3.02
C GLN A 182 19.60 -11.36 -2.74
N VAL A 183 20.05 -11.96 -3.84
CA VAL A 183 21.06 -13.02 -3.85
C VAL A 183 22.31 -12.50 -3.16
N ALA A 184 22.88 -13.30 -2.26
CA ALA A 184 23.99 -13.06 -1.32
C ALA A 184 25.26 -12.31 -1.80
N LYS A 185 25.32 -11.82 -3.04
CA LYS A 185 26.43 -11.05 -3.62
C LYS A 185 26.71 -9.73 -2.89
N HIS A 186 25.77 -9.22 -2.08
CA HIS A 186 25.88 -7.92 -1.39
C HIS A 186 25.90 -7.97 0.14
N LEU A 187 26.01 -9.16 0.77
CA LEU A 187 26.03 -9.34 2.24
C LEU A 187 27.24 -8.68 2.97
N ARG A 188 27.98 -7.79 2.34
CA ARG A 188 29.12 -7.08 2.96
C ARG A 188 28.79 -5.70 3.52
N GLN A 189 27.59 -5.18 3.30
CA GLN A 189 27.16 -3.98 4.01
C GLN A 189 26.45 -4.44 5.28
N ASP A 190 27.16 -4.37 6.40
CA ASP A 190 26.51 -4.41 7.70
C ASP A 190 25.37 -3.36 7.68
N PRO A 191 24.15 -3.72 8.09
CA PRO A 191 23.11 -2.73 8.28
C PRO A 191 23.70 -1.64 9.16
N SER A 192 23.67 -0.39 8.69
CA SER A 192 24.16 0.77 9.42
C SER A 192 23.74 0.61 10.86
N GLN A 193 24.70 0.54 11.80
CA GLN A 193 24.44 0.35 13.25
C GLN A 193 23.62 1.51 13.88
N LEU A 194 22.92 2.31 13.07
CA LEU A 194 22.53 3.69 13.33
C LEU A 194 21.01 3.92 13.28
N THR A 195 20.15 2.92 13.09
CA THR A 195 18.69 3.17 12.96
C THR A 195 17.81 2.63 14.07
N LEU A 196 18.21 1.57 14.77
CA LEU A 196 17.32 0.95 15.76
C LEU A 196 17.26 1.73 17.07
N ASP A 197 18.34 2.42 17.45
CA ASP A 197 18.39 3.24 18.68
C ASP A 197 17.35 4.38 18.67
N ASP A 198 17.03 4.92 17.48
CA ASP A 198 16.02 5.96 17.31
C ASP A 198 14.58 5.42 17.37
N MET A 199 14.41 4.10 17.27
CA MET A 199 13.11 3.43 17.27
C MET A 199 12.77 2.94 18.68
N ILE A 200 12.78 3.87 19.66
CA ILE A 200 12.52 3.61 21.09
C ILE A 200 11.20 2.86 21.40
N ASN A 201 10.34 2.80 20.40
CA ASN A 201 8.98 2.31 20.45
C ASN A 201 8.79 1.00 19.67
N LEU A 202 9.84 0.47 19.06
CA LEU A 202 9.81 -0.77 18.28
C LEU A 202 9.50 -1.96 19.19
N GLU A 203 8.42 -2.68 18.86
CA GLU A 203 7.95 -3.86 19.58
C GLU A 203 8.39 -5.14 18.88
N THR A 204 8.30 -5.17 17.54
CA THR A 204 8.66 -6.35 16.73
C THR A 204 9.55 -5.94 15.56
N LEU A 205 10.67 -6.65 15.41
CA LEU A 205 11.57 -6.57 14.26
C LEU A 205 11.63 -7.94 13.58
N GLU A 206 11.19 -7.98 12.33
CA GLU A 206 11.24 -9.15 11.47
C GLU A 206 12.17 -8.88 10.29
N VAL A 207 13.22 -9.68 10.15
CA VAL A 207 14.15 -9.57 9.02
C VAL A 207 14.28 -10.92 8.35
N HIS A 208 13.95 -10.96 7.06
CA HIS A 208 13.91 -12.17 6.27
C HIS A 208 14.82 -12.02 5.06
N TYR A 209 15.71 -12.98 4.89
CA TYR A 209 16.62 -13.05 3.76
C TYR A 209 16.28 -14.26 2.92
N LEU A 210 16.20 -14.06 1.61
CA LEU A 210 16.15 -15.17 0.68
C LEU A 210 17.58 -15.69 0.47
N LEU A 211 17.99 -16.64 1.31
CA LEU A 211 19.25 -17.35 1.13
C LEU A 211 19.12 -18.29 -0.08
N LEU A 212 19.53 -17.81 -1.25
CA LEU A 212 19.78 -18.72 -2.37
C LEU A 212 21.02 -19.54 -2.03
N ASN A 213 20.84 -20.83 -1.79
CA ASN A 213 21.94 -21.77 -1.68
C ASN A 213 22.73 -21.71 -2.99
N SER A 214 23.90 -21.09 -2.94
CA SER A 214 24.89 -21.12 -4.02
C SER A 214 25.49 -22.53 -4.12
N VAL A 215 24.69 -23.50 -4.56
CA VAL A 215 25.20 -24.86 -4.82
C VAL A 215 26.07 -24.90 -6.09
N ASP A 216 26.14 -23.82 -6.87
CA ASP A 216 27.03 -23.70 -8.04
C ASP A 216 28.46 -23.21 -7.72
N VAL A 217 29.05 -23.67 -6.60
CA VAL A 217 30.52 -23.64 -6.42
C VAL A 217 31.08 -25.07 -6.43
N SER A 218 30.57 -25.91 -7.32
CA SER A 218 31.16 -27.20 -7.64
C SER A 218 31.22 -27.48 -9.14
N GLU A 219 31.56 -26.47 -9.95
CA GLU A 219 32.27 -26.77 -11.20
C GLU A 219 33.74 -27.02 -10.87
N GLY A 220 34.07 -28.29 -10.71
CA GLY A 220 35.43 -28.78 -10.62
C GLY A 220 36.23 -28.44 -11.88
N LYS A 221 37.11 -27.44 -11.78
CA LYS A 221 38.40 -27.45 -12.50
C LYS A 221 39.42 -28.19 -11.65
N LEU A 222 39.35 -29.53 -11.69
CA LEU A 222 40.54 -30.34 -11.48
C LEU A 222 41.46 -30.05 -12.66
N ILE A 223 42.51 -29.25 -12.40
CA ILE A 223 43.67 -29.12 -13.27
C ILE A 223 44.36 -30.48 -13.23
N SER A 224 44.25 -31.25 -14.31
CA SER A 224 45.15 -32.36 -14.63
C SER A 224 46.32 -31.85 -15.45
#